data_AF-A0A2G8RPX9-F1
#
_entry.id   AF-A0A2G8RPX9-F1
#
_cell.length_a   1.000
_cell.length_b   1.000
_cell.length_c   1.000
_cell.angle_alpha   90.00
_cell.angle_beta   90.00
_cell.angle_gamma   90.00
#
_symmetry.space_group_name_H-M   'P 1'
#
loop_
_entity.id
_entity.type
_entity.pdbx_description
1 polymer ?
#
loop_
_entity_poly.entity_id
_entity_poly.type
_entity_poly.pdbx_seq_one_letter_code
_entity_poly.pdbx_strand_id
1 'polypeptide(L)'
;MLEIFVHRSLRFPGAPLNTQSAYGDADRLAAIGSKVLEATYASVLFNQRPYLSATDLRTEFTKLGEHVERWVAGYHWKEKVRRGQNVNMDAPEESRNLMNAYVGAVFVASGFPTVSSWIATLVGYSAALQRNG
;
A
#
# COMPACT_ATOMS: atom_id res chain seq x y z
N MET A 1 -11.80 11.02 10.17
CA MET A 1 -11.20 10.84 8.83
C MET A 1 -9.86 10.16 9.02
N LEU A 2 -9.59 9.05 8.33
CA LEU A 2 -8.31 8.32 8.49
C LEU A 2 -7.16 9.22 8.08
N GLU A 3 -6.13 9.34 8.93
CA GLU A 3 -4.96 10.22 8.71
C GLU A 3 -4.23 9.92 7.39
N ILE A 4 -4.39 8.70 6.88
CA ILE A 4 -3.85 8.22 5.60
C ILE A 4 -4.39 8.97 4.36
N PHE A 5 -5.49 9.72 4.48
CA PHE A 5 -6.06 10.52 3.39
C PHE A 5 -5.74 12.02 3.51
N VAL A 6 -4.75 12.38 4.33
CA VAL A 6 -4.22 13.75 4.44
C VAL A 6 -2.80 13.76 3.89
N HIS A 7 -2.58 14.44 2.77
CA HIS A 7 -1.27 14.48 2.11
C HIS A 7 -0.26 15.32 2.90
N ARG A 8 1.02 14.89 2.88
CA ARG A 8 2.13 15.56 3.57
C ARG A 8 2.33 17.03 3.19
N SER A 9 1.89 17.47 2.00
CA SER A 9 1.96 18.89 1.60
C SER A 9 1.07 19.82 2.40
N LEU A 10 0.09 19.30 3.14
CA LEU A 10 -0.72 20.08 4.08
C LEU A 10 -0.04 20.22 5.45
N ARG A 11 1.09 19.53 5.66
CA ARG A 11 1.92 19.65 6.86
C ARG A 11 3.09 20.58 6.56
N PHE A 12 3.43 21.43 7.52
CA PHE A 12 4.65 22.21 7.45
C PHE A 12 5.86 21.36 7.87
N PRO A 13 7.06 21.60 7.29
CA PRO A 13 8.28 20.92 7.71
C PRO A 13 8.52 21.10 9.22
N GLY A 14 8.79 20.01 9.93
CA GLY A 14 8.99 20.05 11.39
C GLY A 14 7.71 20.08 12.22
N ALA A 15 6.54 19.89 11.60
CA ALA A 15 5.30 19.73 12.35
C ALA A 15 5.43 18.59 13.39
N PRO A 16 5.05 18.82 14.65
CA PRO A 16 5.11 17.78 15.67
C PRO A 16 4.20 16.61 15.30
N LEU A 17 4.50 15.42 15.84
CA LEU A 17 3.60 14.28 15.74
C LEU A 17 2.26 14.64 16.38
N ASN A 18 1.16 14.13 15.81
CA ASN A 18 -0.15 14.25 16.42
C ASN A 18 -0.21 13.33 17.65
N THR A 19 0.04 13.88 18.84
CA THR A 19 0.03 13.14 20.11
C THR A 19 -1.36 12.63 20.50
N GLN A 20 -2.42 13.14 19.86
CA GLN A 20 -3.79 12.66 20.04
C GLN A 20 -4.16 11.53 19.05
N SER A 21 -3.29 11.22 18.09
CA SER A 21 -3.47 10.11 17.17
C SER A 21 -2.85 8.83 17.70
N ALA A 22 -3.59 7.73 17.60
CA ALA A 22 -3.06 6.38 17.83
C ALA A 22 -1.88 6.03 16.89
N TYR A 23 -1.74 6.76 15.78
CA TYR A 23 -0.76 6.50 14.73
C TYR A 23 0.35 7.56 14.66
N GLY A 24 0.18 8.71 15.32
CA GLY A 24 1.10 9.85 15.28
C GLY A 24 1.02 10.63 13.96
N ASP A 25 1.21 9.98 12.81
CA ASP A 25 0.91 10.52 11.48
C ASP A 25 0.92 9.44 10.37
N ALA A 26 0.56 9.85 9.15
CA ALA A 26 0.56 9.01 7.96
C ALA A 26 1.96 8.55 7.53
N ASP A 27 3.01 9.33 7.80
CA ASP A 27 4.39 8.98 7.40
C ASP A 27 4.92 7.80 8.23
N ARG A 28 4.61 7.75 9.53
CA ARG A 28 4.88 6.60 10.40
C ARG A 28 4.15 5.35 9.93
N LEU A 29 2.88 5.50 9.56
CA LEU A 29 2.09 4.39 8.99
C LEU A 29 2.70 3.90 7.67
N ALA A 30 3.12 4.82 6.79
CA ALA A 30 3.77 4.46 5.54
C ALA A 30 5.12 3.75 5.78
N ALA A 31 5.89 4.17 6.77
CA ALA A 31 7.16 3.53 7.11
C ALA A 31 6.97 2.06 7.50
N ILE A 32 6.10 1.77 8.47
CA ILE A 32 5.84 0.38 8.89
C ILE A 32 5.13 -0.43 7.79
N GLY A 33 4.16 0.19 7.12
CA GLY A 33 3.36 -0.46 6.10
C GLY A 33 4.16 -0.85 4.87
N SER A 34 5.24 -0.13 4.53
CA SER A 34 6.15 -0.53 3.44
C SER A 34 6.75 -1.92 3.67
N LYS A 35 7.19 -2.21 4.89
CA LYS A 35 7.78 -3.50 5.27
C LYS A 35 6.75 -4.60 5.37
N VAL A 36 5.59 -4.29 5.92
CA VAL A 36 4.49 -5.24 6.01
C VAL A 36 3.99 -5.61 4.62
N LEU A 37 3.87 -4.65 3.69
CA LEU A 37 3.46 -4.90 2.31
C LEU A 37 4.45 -5.80 1.58
N GLU A 38 5.75 -5.51 1.66
CA GLU A 38 6.81 -6.33 1.06
C GLU A 38 6.77 -7.78 1.59
N ALA A 39 6.73 -7.94 2.92
CA ALA A 39 6.69 -9.25 3.56
C ALA A 39 5.41 -10.02 3.21
N THR A 40 4.28 -9.33 3.20
CA THR A 40 2.98 -9.94 2.88
C THR A 40 2.91 -10.39 1.43
N TYR A 41 3.31 -9.53 0.49
CA TYR A 41 3.31 -9.85 -0.94
C TYR A 41 4.22 -11.05 -1.22
N ALA A 42 5.42 -11.06 -0.61
CA ALA A 42 6.33 -12.21 -0.69
C ALA A 42 5.72 -13.49 -0.13
N SER A 43 5.05 -13.41 1.03
CA SER A 43 4.37 -14.56 1.65
C SER A 43 3.25 -15.12 0.79
N VAL A 44 2.44 -14.25 0.17
CA VAL A 44 1.36 -14.65 -0.74
C VAL A 44 1.92 -15.40 -1.95
N LEU A 45 2.93 -14.84 -2.61
CA LEU A 45 3.55 -15.46 -3.79
C LEU A 45 4.24 -16.79 -3.45
N PHE A 46 4.95 -16.85 -2.33
CA PHE A 46 5.61 -18.08 -1.87
C PHE A 46 4.60 -19.22 -1.62
N ASN A 47 3.43 -18.87 -1.09
CA ASN A 47 2.37 -19.83 -0.80
C ASN A 47 1.42 -20.10 -1.98
N GLN A 48 1.60 -19.43 -3.12
CA GLN A 48 0.74 -19.63 -4.29
C GLN A 48 0.94 -21.01 -4.92
N ARG A 49 -0.09 -21.52 -5.61
CA ARG A 49 -0.02 -22.76 -6.40
C ARG A 49 -0.35 -22.48 -7.87
N PRO A 50 0.37 -23.09 -8.83
CA PRO A 50 1.56 -23.94 -8.64
C PRO A 50 2.72 -23.16 -7.99
N TYR A 51 3.62 -23.88 -7.31
CA TYR A 51 4.77 -23.25 -6.65
C TYR A 51 5.63 -22.52 -7.67
N LEU A 52 6.08 -21.31 -7.31
CA LEU A 52 7.03 -20.55 -8.09
C LEU A 52 8.47 -20.96 -7.73
N SER A 53 9.37 -20.97 -8.71
CA SER A 53 10.80 -21.11 -8.42
C SER A 53 11.33 -19.85 -7.72
N ALA A 54 12.52 -19.93 -7.12
CA ALA A 54 13.15 -18.75 -6.53
C ALA A 54 13.44 -17.64 -7.57
N THR A 55 13.69 -18.01 -8.84
CA THR A 55 13.87 -17.05 -9.93
C THR A 55 12.55 -16.38 -10.27
N ASP A 56 11.48 -17.14 -10.40
CA ASP A 56 10.15 -16.59 -10.72
C ASP A 56 9.65 -15.70 -9.59
N LEU A 57 9.86 -16.09 -8.31
CA LEU A 57 9.54 -15.23 -7.17
C LEU A 57 10.21 -13.86 -7.25
N ARG A 58 11.52 -13.83 -7.56
CA ARG A 58 12.24 -12.56 -7.73
C ARG A 58 11.66 -11.71 -8.86
N THR A 59 11.27 -12.34 -9.97
CA THR A 59 10.60 -11.65 -11.09
C THR A 59 9.22 -11.13 -10.70
N GLU A 60 8.44 -11.87 -9.92
CA GLU A 60 7.15 -11.37 -9.43
C GLU A 60 7.33 -10.21 -8.43
N PHE A 61 8.37 -10.25 -7.58
CA PHE A 61 8.65 -9.17 -6.63
C PHE A 61 8.88 -7.81 -7.31
N THR A 62 9.46 -7.77 -8.52
CA THR A 62 9.65 -6.52 -9.24
C THR A 62 8.33 -5.88 -9.70
N LYS A 63 7.25 -6.66 -9.80
CA LYS A 63 5.92 -6.18 -10.25
C LYS A 63 5.13 -5.50 -9.14
N LEU A 64 5.61 -5.50 -7.90
CA LEU A 64 4.89 -4.92 -6.77
C LEU A 64 4.54 -3.44 -7.02
N GLY A 65 5.40 -2.66 -7.67
CA GLY A 65 5.12 -1.27 -8.02
C GLY A 65 3.89 -1.11 -8.91
N GLU A 66 3.84 -1.86 -10.02
CA GLU A 66 2.71 -1.86 -10.96
C GLU A 66 1.41 -2.32 -10.30
N HIS A 67 1.49 -3.36 -9.45
CA HIS A 67 0.36 -3.83 -8.67
C HIS A 67 -0.19 -2.74 -7.76
N VAL A 68 0.68 -2.05 -7.04
CA VAL A 68 0.29 -0.96 -6.14
C VAL A 68 -0.42 0.16 -6.90
N GLU A 69 0.11 0.60 -8.03
CA GLU A 69 -0.55 1.63 -8.85
C GLU A 69 -1.95 1.18 -9.28
N ARG A 70 -2.08 -0.06 -9.75
CA ARG A 70 -3.37 -0.64 -10.15
C ARG A 70 -4.36 -0.74 -9.00
N TRP A 71 -3.92 -1.19 -7.83
CA TRP A 71 -4.78 -1.32 -6.65
C TRP A 71 -5.26 0.05 -6.16
N VAL A 72 -4.35 1.02 -6.05
CA VAL A 72 -4.67 2.39 -5.64
C VAL A 72 -5.68 3.04 -6.61
N ALA A 73 -5.48 2.83 -7.92
CA ALA A 73 -6.43 3.27 -8.94
C ALA A 73 -7.80 2.61 -8.78
N GLY A 74 -7.84 1.28 -8.63
CA GLY A 74 -9.09 0.52 -8.47
C GLY A 74 -9.91 0.92 -7.24
N TYR A 75 -9.27 1.41 -6.17
CA TYR A 75 -9.96 1.93 -4.99
C TYR A 75 -10.35 3.41 -5.07
N HIS A 76 -9.98 4.11 -6.14
CA HIS A 76 -10.15 5.57 -6.29
C HIS A 76 -9.58 6.34 -5.09
N TRP A 77 -8.44 5.89 -4.55
CA TRP A 77 -7.90 6.49 -3.33
C TRP A 77 -7.31 7.88 -3.55
N LYS A 78 -6.68 8.13 -4.69
CA LYS A 78 -6.08 9.43 -5.02
C LYS A 78 -7.11 10.57 -4.99
N GLU A 79 -8.35 10.29 -5.38
CA GLU A 79 -9.47 11.24 -5.37
C GLU A 79 -9.92 11.59 -3.94
N LYS A 80 -9.68 10.70 -2.97
CA LYS A 80 -10.07 10.86 -1.56
C LYS A 80 -9.03 11.63 -0.75
N VAL A 81 -7.84 11.86 -1.30
CA VAL A 81 -6.74 12.54 -0.60
C VAL A 81 -6.96 14.04 -0.55
N ARG A 82 -7.00 14.60 0.66
CA ARG A 82 -6.90 16.04 0.88
C ARG A 82 -5.46 16.48 0.67
N ARG A 83 -5.23 17.42 -0.25
CA ARG A 83 -3.90 17.85 -0.71
C ARG A 83 -3.84 19.35 -1.02
N GLY A 84 -2.63 19.90 -1.00
CA GLY A 84 -2.34 21.21 -1.57
C GLY A 84 -2.51 21.22 -3.09
N GLN A 85 -2.79 22.40 -3.68
CA GLN A 85 -3.14 22.54 -5.10
C GLN A 85 -2.05 22.07 -6.07
N ASN A 86 -0.78 22.13 -5.67
CA ASN A 86 0.36 21.82 -6.55
C ASN A 86 0.84 20.36 -6.45
N VAL A 87 0.05 19.47 -5.83
CA VAL A 87 0.45 18.07 -5.65
C VAL A 87 0.01 17.23 -6.84
N ASN A 88 1.00 16.73 -7.59
CA ASN A 88 0.80 15.72 -8.61
C ASN A 88 0.59 14.34 -7.95
N MET A 89 -0.66 13.86 -7.91
CA MET A 89 -0.99 12.54 -7.35
C MET A 89 -0.76 11.40 -8.36
N ASP A 90 -0.40 11.70 -9.60
CA ASP A 90 -0.13 10.69 -10.63
C ASP A 90 1.29 10.14 -10.56
N ALA A 91 2.16 10.76 -9.76
CA ALA A 91 3.50 10.26 -9.48
C ALA A 91 3.42 8.87 -8.79
N PRO A 92 4.21 7.87 -9.25
CA PRO A 92 4.23 6.53 -8.66
C PRO A 92 4.50 6.52 -7.15
N GLU A 93 5.31 7.46 -6.66
CA GLU A 93 5.62 7.57 -5.24
C GLU A 93 4.37 7.85 -4.40
N GLU A 94 3.38 8.58 -4.94
CA GLU A 94 2.14 8.87 -4.21
C GLU A 94 1.24 7.63 -4.10
N SER A 95 1.16 6.80 -5.15
CA SER A 95 0.49 5.50 -5.05
C SER A 95 1.17 4.61 -4.00
N ARG A 96 2.52 4.57 -4.02
CA ARG A 96 3.30 3.78 -3.08
C ARG A 96 3.12 4.26 -1.65
N ASN A 97 3.17 5.56 -1.42
CA ASN A 97 2.99 6.14 -0.09
C ASN A 97 1.58 5.87 0.45
N LEU A 98 0.53 6.08 -0.36
CA LEU A 98 -0.85 5.80 0.04
C LEU A 98 -1.07 4.33 0.40
N MET A 99 -0.62 3.41 -0.45
CA MET A 99 -0.76 1.98 -0.19
C MET A 99 -0.02 1.59 1.09
N ASN A 100 1.21 2.08 1.27
CA ASN A 100 1.99 1.80 2.47
C ASN A 100 1.28 2.35 3.73
N ALA A 101 0.79 3.60 3.69
CA ALA A 101 0.07 4.18 4.83
C ALA A 101 -1.19 3.38 5.18
N TYR A 102 -1.95 2.96 4.17
CA TYR A 102 -3.14 2.14 4.36
C TYR A 102 -2.80 0.75 4.94
N VAL A 103 -1.79 0.07 4.38
CA VAL A 103 -1.29 -1.22 4.90
C VAL A 103 -0.84 -1.07 6.34
N GLY A 104 -0.10 0.00 6.67
CA GLY A 104 0.33 0.30 8.02
C GLY A 104 -0.85 0.46 8.97
N ALA A 105 -1.90 1.20 8.56
CA ALA A 105 -3.10 1.38 9.37
C ALA A 105 -3.82 0.05 9.64
N VAL A 106 -4.01 -0.78 8.61
CA VAL A 106 -4.63 -2.11 8.75
C VAL A 106 -3.78 -3.02 9.63
N PHE A 107 -2.46 -2.98 9.48
CA PHE A 107 -1.54 -3.77 10.29
C PHE A 107 -1.60 -3.38 11.77
N VAL A 108 -1.57 -2.08 12.08
CA VAL A 108 -1.63 -1.60 13.46
C VAL A 108 -3.00 -1.91 14.09
N ALA A 109 -4.08 -1.81 13.32
CA ALA A 109 -5.44 -2.06 13.81
C ALA A 109 -5.77 -3.55 13.98
N SER A 110 -5.31 -4.40 13.05
CA SER A 110 -5.82 -5.78 12.90
C SER A 110 -4.73 -6.85 12.69
N GLY A 111 -3.46 -6.46 12.60
CA GLY A 111 -2.33 -7.38 12.52
C GLY A 111 -2.06 -7.96 11.13
N PHE A 112 -0.98 -8.75 11.07
CA PHE A 112 -0.44 -9.33 9.83
C PHE A 112 -1.42 -10.26 9.09
N PRO A 113 -2.19 -11.16 9.76
CA PRO A 113 -3.09 -12.08 9.06
C PRO A 113 -4.16 -11.35 8.23
N THR A 114 -4.70 -10.25 8.75
CA THR A 114 -5.69 -9.44 8.03
C THR A 114 -5.09 -8.81 6.78
N VAL A 115 -3.88 -8.25 6.88
CA VAL A 115 -3.17 -7.71 5.72
C VAL A 115 -2.90 -8.81 4.69
N SER A 116 -2.43 -9.97 5.12
CA SER A 116 -2.14 -11.11 4.24
C SER A 116 -3.36 -11.60 3.46
N SER A 117 -4.48 -11.81 4.15
CA SER A 117 -5.73 -12.19 3.50
C SER A 117 -6.17 -11.17 2.45
N TRP A 118 -6.07 -9.87 2.77
CA TRP A 118 -6.47 -8.81 1.85
C TRP A 118 -5.56 -8.71 0.62
N ILE A 119 -4.23 -8.74 0.80
CA ILE A 119 -3.28 -8.72 -0.32
C ILE A 119 -3.44 -9.96 -1.21
N ALA A 120 -3.70 -11.14 -0.63
CA ALA A 120 -3.96 -12.34 -1.41
C ALA A 120 -5.16 -12.17 -2.36
N THR A 121 -6.24 -11.54 -1.91
CA THR A 121 -7.40 -11.22 -2.76
C THR A 121 -7.02 -10.28 -3.91
N LEU A 122 -6.22 -9.25 -3.64
CA LEU A 122 -5.79 -8.27 -4.66
C LEU A 122 -4.89 -8.89 -5.73
N VAL A 123 -3.98 -9.78 -5.33
CA VAL A 123 -3.14 -10.55 -6.26
C VAL A 123 -4.01 -11.48 -7.11
N GLY A 124 -4.95 -12.21 -6.48
CA GLY A 124 -5.89 -13.09 -7.19
C GLY A 124 -6.73 -12.35 -8.23
N TYR A 125 -7.29 -11.19 -7.89
CA TYR A 125 -8.06 -10.35 -8.82
C TYR A 125 -7.19 -9.86 -10.00
N SER A 126 -5.96 -9.46 -9.72
CA SER A 126 -5.02 -8.99 -10.76
C SER A 126 -4.70 -10.10 -11.77
N ALA A 127 -4.48 -11.32 -11.28
CA ALA A 127 -4.22 -12.49 -12.13
C ALA A 127 -5.42 -12.88 -12.99
N ALA A 128 -6.65 -12.73 -12.46
CA ALA A 128 -7.88 -13.01 -13.22
C ALA A 128 -8.07 -12.01 -14.37
N LEU A 129 -7.82 -10.72 -14.15
CA LEU A 129 -7.93 -9.70 -15.19
C LEU A 129 -6.93 -9.90 -16.33
N GLN A 130 -5.70 -10.32 -16.04
CA GLN A 130 -4.67 -10.59 -17.06
C GLN A 130 -5.00 -11.78 -17.97
N ARG A 131 -5.93 -12.67 -17.57
CA ARG A 131 -6.36 -13.82 -18.38
C ARG A 131 -7.54 -13.51 -19.30
N ASN A 132 -8.22 -12.38 -19.09
CA ASN A 132 -9.48 -12.03 -19.76
C ASN A 132 -9.37 -10.80 -20.68
N GLY A 133 -8.17 -10.28 -20.91
CA GLY A 133 -7.88 -9.19 -21.86
C GLY A 133 -6.88 -9.66 -22.91
#